data_AF-A0A518IT21-F1
#
_entry.id   AF-A0A518IT21-F1
#
_cell.length_a   1.000
_cell.length_b   1.000
_cell.length_c   1.000
_cell.angle_alpha   90.00
_cell.angle_beta   90.00
_cell.angle_gamma   90.00
#
_symmetry.space_group_name_H-M   'P 1'
#
loop_
_entity.id
_entity.type
_entity.pdbx_description
1 polymer ?
#
loop_
_entity_poly.entity_id
_entity_poly.type
_entity_poly.pdbx_seq_one_letter_code
_entity_poly.pdbx_strand_id
1 'polypeptide(L)'
;MGWLFRQDITRKDLIAERTESWERQSGETIVQSECLAHCFRGCGFSGVLWAVWERRFVKDGEDTEQRQRWITCDLIQYRRNSGWGYKDMDESMGPYYYSCPMKYLELVPIDEYGGNASWRKEVIEHHQRQREKRNPPAIIV
;
A
#
# COMPACT_ATOMS: atom_id res chain seq x y z
N MET A 1 -5.24 14.59 5.31
CA MET A 1 -6.27 13.53 5.39
C MET A 1 -6.46 13.12 6.85
N GLY A 2 -7.71 12.99 7.30
CA GLY A 2 -8.08 12.60 8.67
C GLY A 2 -8.23 11.08 8.82
N TRP A 3 -8.54 10.62 10.03
CA TRP A 3 -8.92 9.22 10.26
C TRP A 3 -10.40 9.03 9.95
N LEU A 4 -10.74 7.96 9.22
CA LEU A 4 -12.12 7.50 9.06
C LEU A 4 -12.32 6.22 9.87
N PHE A 5 -13.23 6.24 10.83
CA PHE A 5 -13.59 5.09 11.65
C PHE A 5 -14.96 4.55 11.25
N ARG A 6 -15.11 3.23 11.26
CA ARG A 6 -16.38 2.54 11.06
C ARG A 6 -16.63 1.60 12.24
N GLN A 7 -17.83 1.74 12.80
CA GLN A 7 -18.33 0.82 13.82
C GLN A 7 -18.80 -0.48 13.16
N ASP A 8 -18.80 -1.57 13.92
CA ASP A 8 -19.35 -2.88 13.55
C ASP A 8 -18.69 -3.62 12.38
N ILE A 9 -17.50 -3.21 11.95
CA ILE A 9 -16.69 -3.98 10.98
C ILE A 9 -15.48 -4.61 11.65
N THR A 10 -15.03 -5.75 11.14
CA THR A 10 -13.74 -6.33 11.57
C THR A 10 -12.57 -5.70 10.80
N ARG A 11 -11.34 -5.90 11.30
CA ARG A 11 -10.14 -5.54 10.53
C ARG A 11 -10.10 -6.21 9.16
N LYS A 12 -10.60 -7.45 9.07
CA LYS A 12 -10.60 -8.22 7.82
C LYS A 12 -11.55 -7.57 6.80
N ASP A 13 -12.73 -7.17 7.25
CA ASP A 13 -13.71 -6.48 6.40
C ASP A 13 -13.16 -5.14 5.93
N LEU A 14 -12.55 -4.37 6.84
CA LEU A 14 -11.90 -3.12 6.48
C LEU A 14 -10.79 -3.32 5.43
N ILE A 15 -9.95 -4.34 5.60
CA ILE A 15 -8.91 -4.64 4.60
C ILE A 15 -9.56 -5.02 3.28
N ALA A 16 -10.59 -5.88 3.28
CA ALA A 16 -11.28 -6.30 2.07
C ALA A 16 -11.89 -5.12 1.31
N GLU A 17 -12.63 -4.24 2.00
CA GLU A 17 -13.17 -3.00 1.42
C GLU A 17 -12.07 -2.11 0.84
N ARG A 18 -10.95 -1.97 1.55
CA ARG A 18 -9.83 -1.13 1.11
C ARG A 18 -9.03 -1.71 -0.04
N THR A 19 -9.15 -3.01 -0.33
CA THR A 19 -8.45 -3.69 -1.42
C THR A 19 -9.41 -4.15 -2.52
N GLU A 20 -10.68 -3.75 -2.44
CA GLU A 20 -11.68 -4.08 -3.44
C GLU A 20 -11.42 -3.28 -4.72
N SER A 21 -11.26 -4.00 -5.83
CA SER A 21 -11.15 -3.40 -7.14
C SER A 21 -12.42 -2.62 -7.47
N TRP A 22 -12.28 -1.49 -8.14
CA TRP A 22 -13.41 -0.63 -8.48
C TRP A 22 -13.27 -0.07 -9.87
N GLU A 23 -14.42 0.22 -10.47
CA GLU A 23 -14.51 0.90 -11.76
C GLU A 23 -15.32 2.18 -11.62
N ARG A 24 -14.95 3.20 -12.39
CA ARG A 24 -15.68 4.47 -12.48
C ARG A 24 -15.80 4.87 -13.93
N GLN A 25 -17.02 5.15 -14.37
CA GLN A 25 -17.26 5.74 -15.67
C GLN A 25 -17.17 7.26 -15.58
N SER A 26 -16.36 7.86 -16.45
CA SER A 26 -16.24 9.30 -16.63
C SER A 26 -16.46 9.62 -18.11
N GLY A 27 -17.72 9.94 -18.46
CA GLY A 27 -18.13 10.11 -19.85
C GLY A 27 -17.98 8.82 -20.65
N GLU A 28 -17.16 8.86 -21.70
CA GLU A 28 -16.85 7.72 -22.57
C GLU A 28 -15.69 6.86 -22.04
N THR A 29 -14.98 7.30 -20.99
CA THR A 29 -13.82 6.60 -20.45
C THR A 29 -14.19 5.85 -19.17
N ILE A 30 -13.83 4.57 -19.09
CA ILE A 30 -13.95 3.72 -17.91
C ILE A 30 -12.59 3.66 -17.23
N VAL A 31 -12.52 4.13 -15.99
CA VAL A 31 -11.33 4.03 -15.15
C VAL A 31 -11.46 2.79 -14.28
N GLN A 32 -10.65 1.77 -14.55
CA GLN A 32 -10.61 0.53 -13.76
C GLN A 32 -9.40 0.56 -12.85
N SER A 33 -9.58 0.35 -11.55
CA SER A 33 -8.50 0.23 -10.57
C SER A 33 -8.54 -1.14 -9.90
N GLU A 34 -7.45 -1.89 -10.02
CA GLU A 34 -7.33 -3.26 -9.52
C GLU A 34 -6.20 -3.37 -8.49
N CYS A 35 -6.46 -4.09 -7.40
CA CYS A 35 -5.45 -4.39 -6.39
C CYS A 35 -4.64 -5.63 -6.81
N LEU A 36 -3.40 -5.43 -7.25
CA LEU A 36 -2.50 -6.51 -7.68
C LEU A 36 -1.98 -7.34 -6.50
N ALA A 37 -1.68 -6.67 -5.39
CA ALA A 37 -1.19 -7.33 -4.18
C ALA A 37 -1.41 -6.46 -2.96
N HIS A 38 -1.73 -7.06 -1.81
CA HIS A 38 -1.82 -6.33 -0.55
C HIS A 38 -1.27 -7.15 0.63
N CYS A 39 -0.86 -6.46 1.69
CA CYS A 39 -0.47 -7.09 2.95
C CYS A 39 -0.66 -6.14 4.13
N PHE A 40 -1.11 -6.70 5.25
CA PHE A 40 -1.18 -5.97 6.51
C PHE A 40 0.03 -6.28 7.38
N ARG A 41 0.70 -5.24 7.90
CA ARG A 41 1.84 -5.35 8.81
C ARG A 41 1.59 -4.52 10.06
N GLY A 42 1.51 -5.19 11.20
CA GLY A 42 1.27 -4.55 12.48
C GLY A 42 0.90 -5.55 13.57
N CYS A 43 0.30 -5.05 14.64
CA CYS A 43 -0.18 -5.84 15.76
C CYS A 43 -1.71 -6.06 15.68
N GLY A 44 -2.29 -6.61 16.75
CA GLY A 44 -3.72 -6.92 16.84
C GLY A 44 -4.65 -5.71 16.74
N PHE A 45 -4.16 -4.49 17.02
CA PHE A 45 -4.99 -3.27 17.13
C PHE A 45 -4.52 -2.11 16.24
N SER A 46 -3.36 -2.21 15.61
CA SER A 46 -2.87 -1.18 14.70
C SER A 46 -1.84 -1.74 13.73
N GLY A 47 -1.70 -1.12 12.58
CA GLY A 47 -0.71 -1.49 11.58
C GLY A 47 -0.84 -0.68 10.30
N VAL A 48 -0.13 -1.14 9.29
CA VAL A 48 -0.10 -0.56 7.96
C VAL A 48 -0.61 -1.60 6.98
N LEU A 49 -1.62 -1.24 6.20
CA LEU A 49 -2.03 -1.96 5.01
C LEU A 49 -1.26 -1.38 3.82
N TRP A 50 -0.39 -2.20 3.25
CA TRP A 50 0.27 -1.92 1.99
C TRP A 50 -0.54 -2.54 0.86
N ALA A 51 -0.78 -1.81 -0.21
CA ALA A 51 -1.35 -2.37 -1.42
C ALA A 51 -0.65 -1.83 -2.68
N VAL A 52 -0.63 -2.64 -3.73
CA VAL A 52 -0.19 -2.26 -5.07
C VAL A 52 -1.41 -2.20 -5.94
N TRP A 53 -1.60 -1.05 -6.56
CA TRP A 53 -2.72 -0.79 -7.45
C TRP A 53 -2.25 -0.68 -8.88
N GLU A 54 -3.07 -1.15 -9.80
CA GLU A 54 -2.99 -0.86 -11.22
C GLU A 54 -4.24 -0.10 -11.64
N ARG A 55 -4.09 0.95 -12.45
CA ARG A 55 -5.20 1.69 -13.07
C ARG A 55 -5.08 1.65 -14.57
N ARG A 56 -6.22 1.36 -15.20
CA ARG A 56 -6.41 1.34 -16.64
C ARG A 56 -7.50 2.35 -17.01
N PHE A 57 -7.30 3.01 -18.15
CA PHE A 57 -8.25 3.95 -18.73
C PHE A 57 -8.71 3.32 -20.04
N VAL A 58 -9.96 2.90 -20.09
CA VAL A 58 -10.53 2.16 -21.22
C VAL A 58 -11.56 3.04 -21.90
N LYS A 59 -11.46 3.23 -23.21
CA LYS A 59 -12.47 3.91 -24.05
C LYS A 59 -12.74 3.03 -25.26
N ASP A 60 -14.03 2.80 -25.54
CA ASP A 60 -14.46 1.96 -26.67
C ASP A 60 -13.85 0.54 -26.69
N GLY A 61 -13.47 0.02 -25.51
CA GLY A 61 -12.84 -1.30 -25.35
C GLY A 61 -11.32 -1.30 -25.51
N GLU A 62 -10.69 -0.15 -25.75
CA GLU A 62 -9.24 0.00 -25.90
C GLU A 62 -8.62 0.81 -24.73
N ASP A 63 -7.40 0.46 -24.34
CA ASP A 63 -6.63 1.22 -23.35
C ASP A 63 -6.21 2.58 -23.98
N THR A 64 -6.70 3.69 -23.44
CA THR A 64 -6.40 5.03 -23.95
C THR A 64 -5.09 5.61 -23.43
N GLU A 65 -4.65 5.15 -22.27
CA GLU A 65 -3.46 5.62 -21.58
C GLU A 65 -2.57 4.45 -21.16
N GLN A 66 -1.31 4.75 -20.87
CA GLN A 66 -0.44 3.76 -20.23
C GLN A 66 -1.00 3.40 -18.85
N ARG A 67 -0.85 2.12 -18.50
CA ARG A 67 -1.26 1.63 -17.19
C ARG A 67 -0.50 2.38 -16.11
N GLN A 68 -1.21 2.82 -15.08
CA GLN A 68 -0.59 3.45 -13.94
C GLN A 68 -0.49 2.42 -12.82
N ARG A 69 0.67 2.33 -12.16
CA ARG A 69 0.81 1.55 -10.94
C ARG A 69 1.34 2.40 -9.81
N TRP A 70 0.85 2.18 -8.61
CA TRP A 70 1.34 2.85 -7.43
C TRP A 70 1.21 1.98 -6.19
N ILE A 71 1.95 2.34 -5.15
CA ILE A 71 1.90 1.69 -3.84
C ILE A 71 1.10 2.59 -2.91
N THR A 72 0.12 2.04 -2.20
CA THR A 72 -0.61 2.76 -1.16
C THR A 72 -0.18 2.32 0.23
N CYS A 73 -0.28 3.24 1.18
CA CYS A 73 0.00 3.05 2.59
C CYS A 73 -1.19 3.51 3.42
N ASP A 74 -2.03 2.58 3.88
CA ASP A 74 -3.17 2.91 4.72
C ASP A 74 -2.87 2.52 6.17
N LEU A 75 -2.89 3.49 7.08
CA LEU A 75 -2.78 3.19 8.51
C LEU A 75 -4.10 2.64 8.97
N ILE A 76 -4.09 1.48 9.63
CA ILE A 76 -5.28 0.88 10.21
C ILE A 76 -5.12 0.90 11.73
N GLN A 77 -6.16 1.33 12.44
CA GLN A 77 -6.17 1.39 13.90
C GLN A 77 -7.56 1.05 14.44
N TYR A 78 -7.60 0.28 15.51
CA TYR A 78 -8.80 0.06 16.31
C TYR A 78 -8.92 1.10 17.43
N ARG A 79 -10.13 1.61 17.66
CA ARG A 79 -10.48 2.45 18.81
C ARG A 79 -11.71 1.88 19.50
N ARG A 80 -11.63 1.74 20.83
CA ARG A 80 -12.64 1.08 21.68
C ARG A 80 -14.08 1.58 21.48
N ASN A 81 -14.27 2.86 21.12
CA ASN A 81 -15.60 3.46 20.92
C ASN A 81 -15.95 3.77 19.47
N SER A 82 -15.00 3.58 18.53
CA SER A 82 -15.18 3.96 17.13
C SER A 82 -15.00 2.77 16.17
N GLY A 83 -14.56 1.62 16.67
CA GLY A 83 -14.29 0.45 15.85
C GLY A 83 -12.97 0.56 15.12
N TRP A 84 -12.88 -0.08 13.95
CA TRP A 84 -11.72 -0.02 13.09
C TRP A 84 -11.77 1.21 12.21
N GLY A 85 -10.63 1.87 12.05
CA GLY A 85 -10.51 3.00 11.14
C GLY A 85 -9.23 2.93 10.32
N TYR A 86 -9.26 3.67 9.23
CA TYR A 86 -8.12 3.83 8.36
C TYR A 86 -7.77 5.31 8.16
N LYS A 87 -6.53 5.55 7.76
CA LYS A 87 -6.05 6.83 7.29
C LYS A 87 -5.12 6.59 6.11
N ASP A 88 -5.52 7.10 4.96
CA ASP A 88 -4.68 7.10 3.76
C ASP A 88 -3.45 7.98 4.01
N MET A 89 -2.27 7.42 3.76
CA MET A 89 -1.01 8.14 3.82
C MET A 89 -0.43 8.24 2.41
N ASP A 90 0.03 9.43 2.10
CA ASP A 90 0.81 9.69 0.89
C ASP A 90 2.30 9.36 1.14
N GLU A 91 3.04 9.05 0.08
CA GLU A 91 4.48 8.75 0.14
C GLU A 91 5.32 9.90 0.73
N SER A 92 4.80 11.13 0.77
CA SER A 92 5.41 12.31 1.36
C SER A 92 5.14 12.51 2.85
N MET A 93 4.24 11.72 3.44
CA MET A 93 3.71 11.97 4.79
C MET A 93 4.30 10.99 5.81
N GLY A 94 5.07 11.53 6.76
CA GLY A 94 5.59 10.79 7.91
C GLY A 94 4.50 10.43 8.95
N PRO A 95 4.72 9.41 9.81
CA PRO A 95 5.98 8.70 10.02
C PRO A 95 6.32 7.75 8.86
N TYR A 96 7.60 7.68 8.50
CA TYR A 96 8.07 6.83 7.41
C TYR A 96 7.90 5.35 7.76
N TYR A 97 6.91 4.70 7.16
CA TYR A 97 6.76 3.25 7.28
C TYR A 97 7.66 2.57 6.25
N TYR A 98 8.78 2.04 6.72
CA TYR A 98 9.73 1.28 5.89
C TYR A 98 9.41 -0.21 5.81
N SER A 99 8.28 -0.61 6.38
CA SER A 99 7.82 -1.99 6.41
C SER A 99 7.20 -2.43 5.09
N CYS A 100 7.27 -1.67 3.99
CA CYS A 100 6.72 -2.08 2.69
C CYS A 100 7.45 -3.32 2.13
N PRO A 101 6.77 -4.35 1.59
CA PRO A 101 7.44 -5.51 0.99
C PRO A 101 8.33 -5.15 -0.20
N MET A 102 9.55 -5.70 -0.26
CA MET A 102 10.46 -5.52 -1.40
C MET A 102 9.81 -5.89 -2.75
N LYS A 103 9.02 -6.98 -2.78
CA LYS A 103 8.27 -7.39 -3.97
C LYS A 103 7.32 -6.32 -4.54
N TYR A 104 6.89 -5.35 -3.73
CA TYR A 104 6.01 -4.28 -4.21
C TYR A 104 6.81 -3.21 -4.96
N LEU A 105 8.06 -2.98 -4.56
CA LEU A 105 8.97 -2.10 -5.29
C LEU A 105 9.31 -2.67 -6.68
N GLU A 106 9.38 -4.01 -6.79
CA GLU A 106 9.58 -4.72 -8.06
C GLU A 106 8.33 -4.65 -8.97
N LEU A 107 7.11 -4.70 -8.39
CA LEU A 107 5.86 -4.60 -9.15
C LEU A 107 5.59 -3.20 -9.72
N VAL A 108 6.20 -2.17 -9.11
CA VAL A 108 6.03 -0.78 -9.50
C VAL A 108 7.41 -0.16 -9.76
N PRO A 109 8.18 -0.53 -10.80
CA PRO A 109 9.49 0.06 -11.07
C PRO A 109 9.43 1.59 -11.16
N ILE A 110 10.40 2.27 -10.55
CA ILE A 110 10.40 3.74 -10.49
C ILE A 110 10.62 4.38 -11.87
N ASP A 111 11.37 3.71 -12.74
CA ASP A 111 11.65 4.18 -14.09
C ASP A 111 10.41 4.16 -15.00
N GLU A 112 9.42 3.31 -14.68
CA GLU A 112 8.19 3.14 -15.46
C GLU A 112 7.00 3.90 -14.86
N TYR A 113 6.79 3.79 -13.54
CA TYR A 113 5.59 4.33 -12.88
C TYR A 113 5.88 5.52 -11.95
N GLY A 114 7.15 5.87 -11.74
CA GLY A 114 7.54 6.94 -10.83
C GLY A 114 7.38 6.59 -9.34
N GLY A 115 7.19 7.63 -8.53
CA GLY A 115 7.09 7.56 -7.06
C GLY A 115 8.29 8.17 -6.34
N ASN A 116 8.36 7.99 -5.02
CA ASN A 116 9.36 8.61 -4.16
C ASN A 116 10.65 7.76 -4.07
N ALA A 117 11.68 8.12 -4.84
CA ALA A 117 12.98 7.45 -4.85
C ALA A 117 13.65 7.40 -3.46
N SER A 118 13.54 8.49 -2.69
CA SER A 118 14.14 8.59 -1.36
C SER A 118 13.51 7.58 -0.41
N TRP A 119 12.18 7.52 -0.36
CA TRP A 119 11.47 6.57 0.48
C TRP A 119 11.78 5.12 0.10
N ARG A 120 11.83 4.80 -1.20
CA ARG A 120 12.16 3.44 -1.66
C ARG A 120 13.56 3.02 -1.24
N LYS A 121 14.54 3.93 -1.30
CA LYS A 121 15.90 3.67 -0.80
C LYS A 121 15.88 3.34 0.69
N GLU A 122 15.15 4.10 1.50
CA GLU A 122 15.05 3.84 2.94
C GLU A 122 14.33 2.51 3.25
N VAL A 123 13.32 2.11 2.46
CA VAL A 123 12.70 0.77 2.54
C VAL A 123 13.74 -0.32 2.30
N ILE A 124 14.54 -0.19 1.24
CA ILE A 124 15.59 -1.16 0.90
C ILE A 124 16.60 -1.28 2.05
N GLU A 125 17.11 -0.14 2.55
CA GLU A 125 18.05 -0.09 3.68
C GLU A 125 17.44 -0.67 4.97
N HIS A 126 16.14 -0.45 5.21
CA HIS A 126 15.44 -1.05 6.34
C HIS A 126 15.43 -2.57 6.24
N HIS A 127 15.08 -3.14 5.09
CA HIS A 127 15.08 -4.60 4.89
C HIS A 127 16.48 -5.20 4.99
N GLN A 128 17.50 -4.51 4.46
CA GLN A 128 18.90 -4.92 4.61
C GLN A 128 19.29 -5.00 6.09
N ARG A 129 19.04 -3.93 6.87
CA ARG A 129 19.31 -3.90 8.32
C ARG A 129 18.56 -5.00 9.08
N GLN A 130 17.30 -5.29 8.71
CA GLN A 130 16.54 -6.37 9.34
C GLN A 130 17.10 -7.76 9.01
N ARG A 131 17.58 -7.96 7.77
CA ARG A 131 18.21 -9.21 7.35
C ARG A 131 19.54 -9.43 8.08
N GLU A 132 20.36 -8.40 8.22
CA GLU A 132 21.62 -8.44 8.98
C GLU A 132 21.39 -8.80 10.45
N LYS A 133 20.36 -8.22 11.09
CA LYS A 133 19.98 -8.57 12.47
C LYS A 133 19.54 -10.01 12.63
N ARG A 134 18.89 -10.59 11.61
CA ARG A 134 18.40 -11.98 11.64
C ARG A 134 19.49 -13.00 11.38
N ASN A 135 20.54 -12.60 10.66
CA ASN A 135 21.68 -13.45 10.36
C ASN A 135 22.96 -12.77 10.83
N PRO A 136 23.18 -12.69 12.16
CA PRO A 136 24.43 -12.14 12.66
C PRO A 136 25.59 -12.95 12.07
N PRO A 137 26.66 -12.30 11.60
CA PRO A 137 27.84 -13.04 11.15
C PRO A 137 28.31 -13.92 12.30
N ALA A 138 28.61 -15.18 12.00
CA ALA A 138 29.17 -16.10 12.98
C ALA A 138 30.45 -15.47 13.56
N ILE A 139 30.43 -15.19 14.86
CA ILE A 139 31.63 -14.74 15.57
C ILE A 139 32.57 -15.95 15.56
N ILE A 140 33.59 -15.91 14.70
CA ILE A 140 34.71 -16.85 14.77
C ILE A 140 35.53 -16.38 15.97
N VAL A 141 35.38 -17.07 17.11
CA VAL A 141 36.23 -16.96 18.30
C VAL A 141 37.42 -17.88 18.14
#